data_AF-A0A843DC58-F1
#
_entry.id   AF-A0A843DC58-F1
#
_cell.length_a   1.000
_cell.length_b   1.000
_cell.length_c   1.000
_cell.angle_alpha   90.00
_cell.angle_beta   90.00
_cell.angle_gamma   90.00
#
_symmetry.space_group_name_H-M   'P 1'
#
loop_
_entity.id
_entity.type
_entity.pdbx_description
1 polymer ?
#
loop_
_entity_poly.entity_id
_entity_poly.type
_entity_poly.pdbx_seq_one_letter_code
_entity_poly.pdbx_strand_id
1 'polypeptide(L)'
;EEQRLMMIRSLKCVDHAILGDQEDMFRPIREIDPDIITLGFNQYFDEEKLRTQLAERGIRAEVVRIGAYTGSQFTSSTQIIEEAVRRRGKDEHA
;
A
#
# COMPACT_ATOMS: atom_id res chain seq x y z
N GLU A 1 -11.89 0.23 -6.39
CA GLU A 1 -11.10 -0.14 -5.20
C GLU A 1 -11.57 -1.42 -4.51
N GLU A 2 -12.84 -1.81 -4.65
CA GLU A 2 -13.39 -3.06 -4.07
C GLU A 2 -12.63 -4.34 -4.48
N GLN A 3 -12.27 -4.48 -5.76
CA GLN A 3 -11.47 -5.62 -6.23
C GLN A 3 -10.09 -5.70 -5.54
N ARG A 4 -9.42 -4.54 -5.37
CA ARG A 4 -8.13 -4.47 -4.68
C ARG A 4 -8.29 -4.84 -3.20
N LEU A 5 -9.35 -4.35 -2.56
CA LEU A 5 -9.67 -4.70 -1.17
C LEU A 5 -9.86 -6.22 -1.01
N MET A 6 -10.66 -6.86 -1.87
CA MET A 6 -10.88 -8.31 -1.84
C MET A 6 -9.56 -9.08 -2.01
N MET A 7 -8.71 -8.65 -2.95
CA MET A 7 -7.39 -9.25 -3.16
C MET A 7 -6.50 -9.13 -1.91
N ILE A 8 -6.39 -7.94 -1.32
CA ILE A 8 -5.57 -7.72 -0.11
C ILE A 8 -6.09 -8.51 1.07
N ARG A 9 -7.42 -8.53 1.29
CA ARG A 9 -8.07 -9.32 2.35
C ARG A 9 -7.84 -10.83 2.22
N SER A 10 -7.53 -11.33 1.03
CA SER A 10 -7.27 -12.76 0.80
C SER A 10 -5.84 -13.18 1.12
N LEU A 11 -4.93 -12.24 1.38
CA LEU A 11 -3.54 -12.53 1.70
C LEU A 11 -3.42 -13.16 3.09
N LYS A 12 -2.63 -14.23 3.20
CA LYS A 12 -2.44 -14.98 4.46
C LYS A 12 -1.97 -14.12 5.63
N CYS A 13 -1.18 -13.07 5.37
CA CYS A 13 -0.62 -12.19 6.40
C CYS A 13 -1.52 -11.00 6.78
N VAL A 14 -2.76 -10.96 6.28
CA VAL A 14 -3.69 -9.84 6.51
C VAL A 14 -4.86 -10.34 7.36
N ASP A 15 -4.96 -9.83 8.58
CA ASP A 15 -6.11 -10.10 9.46
C ASP A 15 -7.33 -9.25 9.06
N HIS A 16 -7.09 -7.97 8.77
CA HIS A 16 -8.11 -7.01 8.39
C HIS A 16 -7.61 -6.07 7.30
N ALA A 17 -8.47 -5.73 6.35
CA ALA A 17 -8.25 -4.61 5.45
C ALA A 17 -9.55 -3.86 5.22
N ILE A 18 -9.45 -2.54 5.21
CA ILE A 18 -10.55 -1.59 5.09
C ILE A 18 -10.20 -0.56 4.00
N LEU A 19 -11.22 0.07 3.43
CA LEU A 19 -11.00 1.22 2.56
C LEU A 19 -10.65 2.43 3.41
N GLY A 20 -9.75 3.28 2.89
CA GLY A 20 -9.51 4.59 3.49
C GLY A 20 -10.75 5.48 3.41
N ASP A 21 -10.85 6.43 4.34
CA ASP A 21 -11.87 7.47 4.31
C ASP A 21 -11.46 8.57 3.32
N GLN A 22 -12.39 9.04 2.50
CA GLN A 22 -12.12 10.02 1.44
C GLN A 22 -12.02 11.46 1.95
N GLU A 23 -12.58 11.74 3.13
CA GLU A 23 -12.62 13.07 3.72
C GLU A 23 -11.58 13.22 4.83
N ASP A 24 -11.36 12.18 5.63
CA ASP A 24 -10.41 12.18 6.74
C ASP A 24 -9.55 10.91 6.81
N MET A 25 -8.35 10.98 6.23
CA MET A 25 -7.35 9.91 6.27
C MET A 25 -7.01 9.43 7.70
N PHE A 26 -7.16 10.28 8.74
CA PHE A 26 -6.83 9.91 10.12
C PHE A 26 -7.96 9.17 10.83
N ARG A 27 -9.19 9.22 10.32
CA ARG A 27 -10.32 8.51 10.92
C ARG A 27 -10.07 7.00 11.07
N PRO A 28 -9.73 6.24 10.00
CA PRO A 28 -9.45 4.82 10.15
C PRO A 28 -8.25 4.55 11.06
N ILE A 29 -7.25 5.44 11.08
CA ILE A 29 -6.09 5.30 11.96
C ILE A 29 -6.52 5.41 13.44
N ARG A 30 -7.41 6.35 13.78
CA ARG A 30 -7.95 6.49 15.15
C ARG A 30 -8.81 5.30 15.56
N GLU A 31 -9.60 4.76 14.64
CA GLU A 31 -10.46 3.60 14.92
C GLU A 31 -9.64 2.32 15.14
N ILE A 32 -8.51 2.17 14.43
CA ILE A 32 -7.59 1.03 14.57
C ILE A 32 -6.67 1.20 15.79
N ASP A 33 -6.29 2.43 16.14
CA ASP A 33 -5.31 2.78 17.18
C ASP A 33 -3.99 1.97 17.07
N PRO A 34 -3.26 2.09 15.95
CA PRO A 34 -2.09 1.26 15.72
C PRO A 34 -0.87 1.71 16.53
N ASP A 35 -0.09 0.75 17.01
CA ASP A 35 1.24 1.03 17.57
C ASP A 35 2.27 1.40 16.49
N ILE A 36 2.12 0.85 15.27
CA ILE A 36 3.07 1.02 14.16
C ILE A 36 2.31 1.26 12.85
N ILE A 37 2.75 2.27 12.09
CA ILE A 37 2.29 2.59 10.73
C ILE A 37 3.45 2.42 9.77
N THR A 38 3.29 1.56 8.77
CA THR A 38 4.30 1.37 7.73
C THR A 38 3.98 2.17 6.48
N LEU A 39 4.94 2.94 5.97
CA LEU A 39 4.83 3.62 4.68
C LEU A 39 5.48 2.78 3.58
N GLY A 40 4.75 2.53 2.50
CA GLY A 40 5.29 1.84 1.34
C GLY A 40 6.29 2.71 0.57
N PHE A 41 7.17 2.05 -0.21
CA PHE A 41 8.19 2.72 -1.04
C PHE A 41 7.63 3.84 -1.93
N ASN A 42 6.46 3.62 -2.55
CA ASN A 42 5.81 4.58 -3.46
C ASN A 42 4.88 5.58 -2.74
N GLN A 43 4.83 5.58 -1.41
CA GLN A 43 4.04 6.52 -0.64
C GLN A 43 4.94 7.70 -0.22
N TYR A 44 4.90 8.78 -1.00
CA TYR A 44 5.73 9.98 -0.81
C TYR A 44 5.24 10.91 0.32
N PHE A 45 4.75 10.34 1.42
CA PHE A 45 4.48 11.12 2.63
C PHE A 45 5.80 11.49 3.29
N ASP A 46 5.90 12.73 3.76
CA ASP A 46 6.95 13.15 4.68
C ASP A 46 6.67 12.51 6.04
N GLU A 47 7.62 11.70 6.53
CA GLU A 47 7.49 10.96 7.78
C GLU A 47 7.40 11.88 8.99
N GLU A 48 8.18 12.97 9.01
CA GLU A 48 8.20 13.93 10.11
C GLU A 48 6.90 14.72 10.16
N LYS A 49 6.39 15.12 8.99
CA LYS A 49 5.09 15.76 8.87
C LYS A 49 3.97 14.83 9.34
N LEU A 50 3.99 13.57 8.92
CA LEU A 50 2.99 12.58 9.33
C LEU A 50 3.04 12.33 10.85
N ARG A 51 4.24 12.14 11.41
CA ARG A 51 4.46 12.00 12.87
C ARG A 51 3.90 13.19 13.64
N THR A 52 4.15 14.40 13.15
CA THR A 52 3.63 15.64 13.75
C THR A 52 2.10 15.66 13.73
N GLN A 53 1.49 15.36 12.58
CA GLN A 53 0.04 15.34 12.44
C GLN A 53 -0.63 14.26 13.30
N LEU A 54 0.00 13.10 13.48
CA LEU A 54 -0.45 12.04 14.38
C LEU A 54 -0.39 12.50 15.84
N ALA A 55 0.72 13.11 16.25
CA ALA A 55 0.93 13.62 17.61
C ALA A 55 -0.08 14.73 17.98
N GLU A 56 -0.34 15.68 17.07
CA GLU A 56 -1.37 16.72 17.24
C GLU A 56 -2.77 16.14 17.48
N ARG A 57 -3.03 14.93 16.97
CA ARG A 57 -4.31 14.22 17.09
C ARG A 57 -4.32 13.23 18.26
N GLY A 58 -3.26 13.18 19.06
CA GLY A 58 -3.12 12.27 20.20
C GLY A 58 -2.85 10.80 19.83
N ILE A 59 -2.48 10.53 18.58
CA ILE A 59 -2.20 9.17 18.09
C ILE A 59 -0.72 8.87 18.32
N ARG A 60 -0.43 7.79 19.05
CA ARG A 60 0.93 7.40 19.45
C ARG A 60 1.44 6.24 18.60
N ALA A 61 1.47 6.43 17.28
CA ALA A 61 1.95 5.43 16.34
C ALA A 61 3.39 5.73 15.90
N GLU A 62 4.25 4.70 15.84
CA GLU A 62 5.56 4.79 15.20
C GLU A 62 5.42 4.71 13.67
N VAL A 63 6.03 5.64 12.94
CA VAL A 63 6.00 5.63 11.48
C VAL A 63 7.29 5.04 10.91
N VAL A 64 7.20 3.93 10.18
CA VAL A 64 8.36 3.22 9.62
C VAL A 64 8.25 3.15 8.10
N ARG A 65 9.26 3.61 7.36
CA ARG A 65 9.31 3.42 5.90
C ARG A 65 9.86 2.05 5.54
N ILE A 66 9.11 1.33 4.70
CA ILE A 66 9.56 0.09 4.09
C ILE A 66 10.13 0.39 2.70
N GLY A 67 11.35 -0.11 2.46
CA GLY A 67 12.05 0.04 1.18
C GLY A 67 11.39 -0.75 0.04
N ALA A 68 11.89 -0.54 -1.18
CA ALA A 68 11.41 -1.27 -2.35
C ALA A 68 11.69 -2.78 -2.22
N TYR A 69 10.71 -3.60 -2.61
CA TYR A 69 10.90 -5.03 -2.72
C TYR A 69 11.59 -5.39 -4.05
N THR A 70 12.69 -6.13 -3.98
CA THR A 70 13.51 -6.53 -5.14
C THR A 70 13.58 -8.04 -5.36
N GLY A 71 12.80 -8.83 -4.60
CA GLY A 71 12.90 -10.30 -4.58
C GLY A 71 12.16 -11.03 -5.69
N SER A 72 11.60 -10.34 -6.68
CA SER A 72 10.84 -10.92 -7.79
C SER A 72 11.22 -10.26 -9.12
N GLN A 73 11.03 -10.97 -10.23
CA GLN A 73 11.18 -10.41 -11.58
C GLN A 73 10.15 -9.30 -11.86
N PHE A 74 8.94 -9.44 -11.32
CA PHE A 74 7.85 -8.48 -11.49
C PHE A 74 7.49 -7.89 -10.13
N THR A 75 7.79 -6.60 -9.95
CA THR A 75 7.61 -5.89 -8.66
C THR A 75 6.67 -4.70 -8.78
N SER A 76 6.12 -4.46 -9.97
CA SER A 76 5.12 -3.42 -10.23
C SER A 76 4.06 -3.89 -11.23
N SER A 77 2.84 -3.33 -11.12
CA SER A 77 1.78 -3.61 -12.09
C SER A 77 2.16 -3.21 -13.51
N THR A 78 2.92 -2.11 -13.68
CA THR A 78 3.40 -1.66 -15.00
C THR A 78 4.25 -2.73 -15.67
N GLN A 79 5.24 -3.29 -14.97
CA GLN A 79 6.08 -4.37 -15.52
C GLN A 79 5.26 -5.63 -15.87
N ILE A 80 4.26 -5.96 -15.05
CA ILE A 80 3.37 -7.10 -15.33
C ILE A 80 2.55 -6.84 -16.60
N ILE A 81 2.01 -5.64 -16.76
CA ILE A 81 1.23 -5.24 -17.93
C ILE A 81 2.11 -5.26 -19.20
N GLU A 82 3.30 -4.66 -19.14
CA GLU A 82 4.26 -4.63 -20.25
C GLU A 82 4.63 -6.05 -20.68
N GLU A 83 4.92 -6.94 -19.72
CA GLU A 83 5.24 -8.33 -20.00
C GLU A 83 4.05 -9.08 -20.62
N ALA A 84 2.83 -8.87 -20.11
CA ALA A 84 1.63 -9.49 -20.66
C ALA A 84 1.40 -9.07 -22.12
N VAL A 85 1.55 -7.78 -22.43
CA VAL A 85 1.46 -7.24 -23.80
C VAL A 85 2.55 -7.83 -24.69
N ARG A 86 3.80 -7.90 -24.19
CA ARG A 86 4.94 -8.47 -24.92
C ARG A 86 4.74 -9.95 -25.26
N ARG A 87 4.13 -10.73 -24.37
CA ARG A 87 3.83 -12.15 -24.63
C ARG A 87 2.75 -12.30 -25.69
N ARG A 88 1.65 -11.58 -25.56
CA ARG A 88 0.55 -11.60 -26.54
C ARG A 88 1.03 -11.24 -27.96
N GLY A 89 1.85 -10.21 -28.11
CA GLY A 89 2.35 -9.80 -29.44
C GLY A 89 3.31 -10.82 -30.10
N LYS A 90 3.93 -11.71 -29.32
CA LYS A 90 4.76 -12.80 -29.87
C LYS A 90 3.92 -13.96 -30.40
N ASP A 91 2.75 -14.20 -29.81
CA ASP A 91 1.83 -15.27 -30.23
C ASP A 91 1.07 -14.91 -31.53
N GLU A 92 0.93 -13.61 -31.85
CA GLU A 92 0.25 -13.14 -33.07
C GLU A 92 1.15 -13.14 -34.33
N HIS A 93 2.46 -13.42 -34.20
CA HIS A 93 3.44 -13.44 -35.31
C HIS A 93 4.19 -14.79 -35.45
N ALA A 94 3.69 -15.84 -34.80
CA ALA A 94 4.20 -17.21 -34.87
C ALA A 94 3.30 -18.11 -35.73
#